data_AF-A0AAI8STA5-F1
#
_entry.id   AF-A0AAI8STA5-F1
#
_cell.length_a   1.000
_cell.length_b   1.000
_cell.length_c   1.000
_cell.angle_alpha   90.00
_cell.angle_beta   90.00
_cell.angle_gamma   90.00
#
_symmetry.space_group_name_H-M   'P 1'
#
loop_
_entity.id
_entity.type
_entity.pdbx_description
1 polymer ?
#
loop_
_entity_poly.entity_id
_entity_poly.type
_entity_poly.pdbx_seq_one_letter_code
_entity_poly.pdbx_strand_id
1 'polypeptide(L)'
;MPPSTEATQQQREFASRVLADLLHEIDVRNANADPDIRKGRYTFNVSHAWTEGAMMFLVYTAPPSDRIWGLARDTRRSLINPSPWNDNDDPALYYYLLDLEEKWPGQHSRTADEPDTIWWDGYPLDGLIEHPADIPENYRYIPPPPDPSWVMRDQPVVNEPRRYANPI
;
A
#
# COMPACT_ATOMS: atom_id res chain seq x y z
N MET A 1 -13.11 -6.64 33.07
CA MET A 1 -12.30 -7.50 32.18
C MET A 1 -11.84 -6.63 31.03
N PRO A 2 -10.52 -6.55 30.73
CA PRO A 2 -10.07 -5.91 29.50
C PRO A 2 -10.52 -6.77 28.30
N PRO A 3 -10.92 -6.17 27.17
CA PRO A 3 -11.17 -6.94 25.95
C PRO A 3 -9.87 -7.67 25.56
N SER A 4 -9.97 -8.94 25.16
CA SER A 4 -8.80 -9.72 24.74
C SER A 4 -8.10 -9.01 23.59
N THR A 5 -6.80 -8.76 23.74
CA THR A 5 -5.93 -8.17 22.72
C THR A 5 -5.70 -9.13 21.55
N GLU A 6 -5.98 -10.43 21.75
CA GLU A 6 -5.78 -11.48 20.77
C GLU A 6 -6.84 -11.41 19.65
N ALA A 7 -6.37 -11.41 18.39
CA ALA A 7 -7.23 -11.37 17.22
C ALA A 7 -8.00 -12.69 17.05
N THR A 8 -9.29 -12.59 16.72
CA THR A 8 -10.13 -13.75 16.38
C THR A 8 -9.71 -14.36 15.05
N GLN A 9 -10.09 -15.62 14.80
CA GLN A 9 -9.81 -16.29 13.52
C GLN A 9 -10.35 -15.49 12.31
N GLN A 10 -11.56 -14.93 12.44
CA GLN A 10 -12.16 -14.09 11.40
C GLN A 10 -11.33 -12.83 11.12
N GLN A 11 -10.77 -12.21 12.16
CA GLN A 11 -9.90 -11.03 12.00
C GLN A 11 -8.57 -11.38 11.32
N ARG A 12 -8.02 -12.56 11.63
CA ARG A 12 -6.80 -13.08 10.97
C ARG A 12 -7.02 -13.34 9.49
N GLU A 13 -8.12 -14.00 9.15
CA GLU A 13 -8.52 -14.27 7.76
C GLU A 13 -8.80 -12.98 6.99
N PHE A 14 -9.46 -12.02 7.64
CA PHE A 14 -9.72 -10.70 7.07
C PHE A 14 -8.42 -9.96 6.76
N ALA A 15 -7.48 -9.87 7.71
CA ALA A 15 -6.19 -9.21 7.50
C ALA A 15 -5.41 -9.85 6.34
N SER A 16 -5.35 -11.18 6.30
CA SER A 16 -4.65 -11.91 5.23
C SER A 16 -5.28 -11.67 3.85
N ARG A 17 -6.62 -11.61 3.77
CA ARG A 17 -7.31 -11.26 2.53
C ARG A 17 -7.02 -9.83 2.10
N VAL A 18 -7.15 -8.87 3.01
CA VAL A 18 -6.86 -7.45 2.73
C VAL A 18 -5.43 -7.26 2.24
N LEU A 19 -4.46 -7.94 2.85
CA LEU A 19 -3.07 -7.88 2.41
C LEU A 19 -2.91 -8.47 0.99
N ALA A 20 -3.52 -9.62 0.71
CA ALA A 20 -3.46 -10.23 -0.62
C ALA A 20 -4.07 -9.33 -1.70
N ASP A 21 -5.23 -8.73 -1.40
CA ASP A 21 -5.92 -7.80 -2.29
C ASP A 21 -5.10 -6.51 -2.50
N LEU A 22 -4.44 -6.00 -1.45
CA LEU A 22 -3.55 -4.83 -1.54
C LEU A 22 -2.33 -5.12 -2.42
N LEU A 23 -1.68 -6.28 -2.23
CA LEU A 23 -0.55 -6.69 -3.07
C LEU A 23 -0.97 -6.83 -4.54
N HIS A 24 -2.16 -7.40 -4.78
CA HIS A 24 -2.71 -7.49 -6.12
C HIS A 24 -2.95 -6.10 -6.74
N GLU A 25 -3.55 -5.17 -6.00
CA GLU A 25 -3.78 -3.79 -6.48
C GLU A 25 -2.45 -3.07 -6.81
N ILE A 26 -1.42 -3.28 -5.98
CA ILE A 26 -0.06 -2.77 -6.25
C ILE A 26 0.47 -3.34 -7.57
N ASP A 27 0.39 -4.66 -7.78
CA ASP A 27 0.91 -5.30 -8.99
C ASP A 27 0.16 -4.86 -10.25
N VAL A 28 -1.17 -4.78 -10.18
CA VAL A 28 -2.01 -4.27 -11.27
C VAL A 28 -1.61 -2.84 -11.61
N ARG A 29 -1.46 -1.95 -10.61
CA ARG A 29 -1.12 -0.55 -10.85
C ARG A 29 0.32 -0.36 -11.32
N ASN A 30 1.26 -1.15 -10.79
CA ASN A 30 2.65 -1.18 -11.26
C ASN A 30 2.72 -1.59 -12.74
N ALA A 31 1.94 -2.59 -13.16
CA ALA A 31 1.87 -3.02 -14.57
C ALA A 31 1.30 -1.95 -15.51
N ASN A 32 0.53 -0.99 -14.96
CA ASN A 32 -0.07 0.14 -15.68
C ASN A 32 0.65 1.47 -15.41
N ALA A 33 1.82 1.45 -14.76
CA ALA A 33 2.60 2.64 -14.52
C ALA A 33 3.24 3.07 -15.84
N ASP A 34 2.92 4.29 -16.31
CA ASP A 34 3.53 4.87 -17.49
C ASP A 34 4.96 5.35 -17.12
N PRO A 35 6.02 4.83 -17.79
CA PRO A 35 7.39 5.21 -17.48
C PRO A 35 7.75 6.65 -17.87
N ASP A 36 7.02 7.27 -18.80
CA ASP A 36 7.27 8.61 -19.32
C ASP A 36 6.42 9.69 -18.61
N ILE A 37 5.26 9.34 -18.07
CA ILE A 37 4.39 10.28 -17.36
C ILE A 37 4.84 10.44 -15.90
N ARG A 38 5.67 11.47 -15.66
CA ARG A 38 6.00 12.03 -14.33
C ARG A 38 4.79 12.61 -13.56
N LYS A 39 3.55 12.20 -13.87
CA LYS A 39 2.35 12.59 -13.12
C LYS A 39 1.84 11.39 -12.32
N GLY A 40 2.37 11.24 -11.10
CA GLY A 40 1.61 10.70 -9.97
C GLY A 40 1.40 9.19 -9.88
N ARG A 41 1.93 8.35 -10.78
CA ARG A 41 1.89 6.89 -10.59
C ARG A 41 3.27 6.37 -10.21
N TYR A 42 3.46 6.13 -8.92
CA TYR A 42 4.68 5.56 -8.37
C TYR A 42 4.64 4.04 -8.50
N THR A 43 5.78 3.44 -8.83
CA THR A 43 5.94 2.00 -8.73
C THR A 43 6.30 1.65 -7.28
N PHE A 44 5.51 0.78 -6.66
CA PHE A 44 5.80 0.28 -5.32
C PHE A 44 6.42 -1.11 -5.42
N ASN A 45 7.72 -1.21 -5.16
CA ASN A 45 8.46 -2.46 -5.20
C ASN A 45 8.43 -3.11 -3.81
N VAL A 46 7.49 -4.02 -3.61
CA VAL A 46 7.31 -4.75 -2.34
C VAL A 46 8.38 -5.84 -2.22
N SER A 47 9.10 -5.86 -1.10
CA SER A 47 10.09 -6.88 -0.77
C SER A 47 9.54 -7.92 0.22
N HIS A 48 8.77 -7.48 1.22
CA HIS A 48 8.20 -8.34 2.24
C HIS A 48 6.77 -7.92 2.56
N ALA A 49 5.93 -8.91 2.86
CA ALA A 49 4.55 -8.70 3.24
C ALA A 49 4.08 -9.86 4.12
N TRP A 50 3.47 -9.56 5.27
CA TRP A 50 2.92 -10.58 6.15
C TRP A 50 1.82 -10.05 7.04
N THR A 51 1.11 -10.97 7.70
CA THR A 51 0.13 -10.65 8.74
C THR A 51 0.52 -11.28 10.07
N GLU A 52 0.19 -10.60 11.15
CA GLU A 52 0.28 -11.13 12.51
C GLU A 52 -0.99 -10.78 13.29
N GLY A 53 -1.83 -11.78 13.57
CA GLY A 53 -3.13 -11.51 14.15
C GLY A 53 -4.01 -10.70 13.18
N ALA A 54 -4.44 -9.51 13.60
CA ALA A 54 -5.19 -8.57 12.76
C ALA A 54 -4.29 -7.46 12.15
N MET A 55 -2.97 -7.56 12.34
CA MET A 55 -2.01 -6.64 11.76
C MET A 55 -1.62 -7.10 10.36
N MET A 56 -1.43 -6.15 9.47
CA MET A 56 -0.71 -6.34 8.22
C MET A 56 0.54 -5.48 8.19
N PHE A 57 1.58 -6.02 7.56
CA PHE A 57 2.87 -5.38 7.39
C PHE A 57 3.29 -5.47 5.93
N LEU A 58 3.86 -4.38 5.43
CA LEU A 58 4.37 -4.27 4.08
C LEU A 58 5.71 -3.53 4.12
N VAL A 59 6.74 -4.08 3.48
CA VAL A 59 8.04 -3.41 3.34
C VAL A 59 8.34 -3.24 1.85
N TYR A 60 8.56 -2.00 1.44
CA TYR A 60 8.65 -1.64 0.04
C TYR A 60 9.65 -0.51 -0.22
N THR A 61 10.08 -0.40 -1.48
CA THR A 61 10.78 0.77 -2.01
C THR A 61 9.92 1.42 -3.09
N ALA A 62 10.10 2.71 -3.31
CA ALA A 62 9.31 3.47 -4.28
C ALA A 62 10.20 4.45 -5.04
N PRO A 63 10.75 4.05 -6.21
CA PRO A 63 11.59 4.92 -7.01
C PRO A 63 10.92 6.27 -7.32
N PRO A 64 11.68 7.38 -7.38
CA PRO A 64 13.15 7.46 -7.31
C PRO A 64 13.71 7.57 -5.87
N SER A 65 12.93 7.19 -4.84
CA SER A 65 13.44 7.09 -3.48
C SER A 65 14.21 5.79 -3.29
N ASP A 66 15.42 5.88 -2.76
CA ASP A 66 16.21 4.71 -2.34
C ASP A 66 15.91 4.32 -0.87
N ARG A 67 14.95 4.99 -0.23
CA ARG A 67 14.56 4.70 1.15
C ARG A 67 13.68 3.45 1.22
N ILE A 68 13.91 2.65 2.26
CA ILE A 68 13.09 1.48 2.58
C ILE A 68 11.94 1.93 3.48
N TRP A 69 10.72 1.74 2.99
CA TRP A 69 9.49 2.11 3.68
C TRP A 69 8.84 0.87 4.29
N GLY A 70 8.22 1.06 5.45
CA GLY A 70 7.38 0.07 6.09
C GLY A 70 5.97 0.62 6.29
N LEU A 71 4.96 -0.20 6.11
CA LEU A 71 3.58 0.11 6.49
C LEU A 71 3.10 -0.92 7.49
N ALA A 72 2.69 -0.48 8.68
CA ALA A 72 2.09 -1.31 9.72
C ALA A 72 0.65 -0.86 9.99
N ARG A 73 -0.31 -1.77 9.81
CA ARG A 73 -1.74 -1.46 9.95
C ARG A 73 -2.53 -2.52 10.68
N ASP A 74 -3.28 -2.07 11.70
CA ASP A 74 -4.37 -2.84 12.28
C ASP A 74 -5.60 -2.78 11.36
N THR A 75 -6.01 -3.93 10.82
CA THR A 75 -7.11 -4.00 9.84
C THR A 75 -8.49 -4.02 10.49
N ARG A 76 -8.61 -3.97 11.83
CA ARG A 76 -9.90 -4.04 12.53
C ARG A 76 -10.77 -2.79 12.38
N ARG A 77 -10.18 -1.67 11.93
CA ARG A 77 -10.85 -0.38 11.81
C ARG A 77 -10.58 0.23 10.46
N SER A 78 -11.59 0.90 9.91
CA SER A 78 -11.45 1.66 8.67
C SER A 78 -10.55 2.87 8.86
N LEU A 79 -9.78 3.17 7.82
CA LEU A 79 -8.91 4.35 7.73
C LEU A 79 -9.71 5.66 7.72
N ILE A 80 -10.92 5.65 7.17
CA ILE A 80 -11.74 6.85 6.95
C ILE A 80 -12.61 7.15 8.19
N ASN A 81 -13.18 6.10 8.76
CA ASN A 81 -14.01 6.19 9.95
C ASN A 81 -13.58 5.05 10.89
N PRO A 82 -13.17 5.31 12.15
CA PRO A 82 -12.63 4.30 13.06
C PRO A 82 -13.64 3.20 13.51
N SER A 83 -14.74 3.06 12.78
CA SER A 83 -15.67 1.93 12.81
C SER A 83 -15.07 0.71 12.09
N PRO A 84 -15.61 -0.51 12.29
CA PRO A 84 -15.31 -1.64 11.43
C PRO A 84 -15.58 -1.32 9.95
N TRP A 85 -14.85 -1.99 9.06
CA TRP A 85 -15.09 -1.93 7.62
C TRP A 85 -16.52 -2.36 7.27
N ASN A 86 -17.15 -1.64 6.36
CA ASN A 86 -18.44 -2.01 5.79
C ASN A 86 -18.25 -3.03 4.66
N ASP A 87 -19.28 -3.83 4.35
CA ASP A 87 -19.26 -4.83 3.29
C ASP A 87 -19.07 -4.23 1.88
N ASN A 88 -19.35 -2.93 1.74
CA ASN A 88 -19.17 -2.19 0.48
C ASN A 88 -17.81 -1.46 0.41
N ASP A 89 -17.05 -1.44 1.50
CA ASP A 89 -15.74 -0.80 1.47
C ASP A 89 -14.73 -1.72 0.78
N ASP A 90 -13.74 -1.12 0.13
CA ASP A 90 -12.56 -1.82 -0.37
C ASP A 90 -11.36 -1.39 0.47
N PRO A 91 -11.03 -2.14 1.55
CA PRO A 91 -9.91 -1.80 2.41
C PRO A 91 -8.59 -1.72 1.65
N ALA A 92 -8.35 -2.66 0.73
CA ALA A 92 -7.11 -2.72 -0.05
C ALA A 92 -6.93 -1.46 -0.89
N LEU A 93 -7.97 -1.02 -1.59
CA LEU A 93 -7.96 0.23 -2.34
C LEU A 93 -7.69 1.45 -1.42
N TYR A 94 -8.30 1.50 -0.24
CA TYR A 94 -8.07 2.61 0.69
C TYR A 94 -6.65 2.63 1.27
N TYR A 95 -6.08 1.48 1.62
CA TYR A 95 -4.69 1.39 2.02
C TYR A 95 -3.76 1.82 0.88
N TYR A 96 -4.05 1.41 -0.36
CA TYR A 96 -3.29 1.86 -1.52
C TYR A 96 -3.34 3.39 -1.67
N LEU A 97 -4.54 3.98 -1.73
CA LEU A 97 -4.70 5.40 -1.99
C LEU A 97 -4.18 6.27 -0.85
N LEU A 98 -4.55 5.95 0.40
CA LEU A 98 -4.30 6.83 1.55
C LEU A 98 -2.94 6.57 2.21
N ASP A 99 -2.49 5.32 2.28
CA ASP A 99 -1.23 5.00 2.94
C ASP A 99 -0.04 4.90 2.00
N LEU A 100 -0.25 4.53 0.73
CA LEU A 100 0.84 4.48 -0.26
C LEU A 100 0.88 5.74 -1.12
N GLU A 101 -0.20 6.06 -1.84
CA GLU A 101 -0.18 7.12 -2.86
C GLU A 101 -0.14 8.53 -2.25
N GLU A 102 -1.10 8.87 -1.38
CA GLU A 102 -1.20 10.22 -0.79
C GLU A 102 -0.04 10.58 0.14
N LYS A 103 0.46 9.59 0.89
CA LYS A 103 1.55 9.80 1.84
C LYS A 103 2.94 9.66 1.25
N TRP A 104 3.06 9.32 -0.04
CA TRP A 104 4.36 9.21 -0.66
C TRP A 104 5.08 10.57 -0.68
N PRO A 105 6.27 10.69 -0.04
CA PRO A 105 6.89 11.99 0.23
C PRO A 105 7.58 12.65 -0.97
N GLY A 106 7.37 12.15 -2.19
CA GLY A 106 7.92 12.80 -3.36
C GLY A 106 9.37 12.41 -3.66
N GLN A 107 9.89 13.09 -4.69
CA GLN A 107 11.33 13.13 -5.03
C GLN A 107 12.20 13.77 -3.93
N HIS A 108 11.61 14.27 -2.84
CA HIS A 108 12.32 14.87 -1.73
C HIS A 108 12.91 13.84 -0.75
N SER A 109 12.59 12.55 -0.92
CA SER A 109 13.13 11.45 -0.12
C SER A 109 14.38 10.79 -0.73
N ARG A 110 15.06 11.46 -1.67
CA ARG A 110 16.22 10.93 -2.44
C ARG A 110 17.43 10.53 -1.60
N THR A 111 17.45 10.82 -0.31
CA THR A 111 18.53 10.42 0.58
C THR A 111 17.95 9.61 1.73
N ALA A 112 18.31 8.33 1.78
CA ALA A 112 18.23 7.58 3.02
C ALA A 112 19.47 7.96 3.83
N ASP A 113 19.28 8.68 4.94
CA ASP A 113 20.38 8.97 5.88
C ASP A 113 20.90 7.66 6.50
N GLU A 114 20.04 6.64 6.56
CA GLU A 114 20.34 5.25 6.92
C GLU A 114 19.70 4.32 5.88
N PRO A 115 20.49 3.76 4.94
CA PRO A 115 19.95 2.97 3.82
C PRO A 115 19.33 1.64 4.24
N ASP A 116 19.69 1.12 5.41
CA ASP A 116 19.29 -0.21 5.88
C ASP A 116 18.21 -0.16 6.98
N THR A 117 17.64 1.01 7.26
CA THR A 117 16.60 1.20 8.27
C THR A 117 15.23 1.30 7.61
N ILE A 118 14.23 0.58 8.14
CA ILE A 118 12.85 0.62 7.68
C ILE A 118 12.15 1.84 8.28
N TRP A 119 11.62 2.71 7.43
CA TRP A 119 10.84 3.86 7.82
C TRP A 119 9.36 3.47 7.91
N TRP A 120 8.95 3.03 9.11
CA TRP A 120 7.58 2.62 9.36
C TRP A 120 6.63 3.81 9.43
N ASP A 121 5.55 3.74 8.66
CA ASP A 121 4.33 4.52 8.86
C ASP A 121 3.17 3.61 9.27
N GLY A 122 2.15 4.25 9.83
CA GLY A 122 0.91 3.61 10.20
C GLY A 122 0.71 3.53 11.71
N TYR A 123 0.01 2.48 12.15
CA TYR A 123 -0.26 2.26 13.57
C TYR A 123 -0.73 0.82 13.83
N PRO A 124 -0.31 0.20 14.94
CA PRO A 124 0.74 0.63 15.88
C PRO A 124 2.16 0.57 15.31
N LEU A 125 3.09 1.33 15.91
CA LEU A 125 4.51 1.42 15.51
C LEU A 125 5.48 0.83 16.55
N ASP A 126 4.98 0.36 17.69
CA ASP A 126 5.81 -0.20 18.75
C ASP A 126 6.31 -1.61 18.42
N GLY A 127 7.61 -1.86 18.64
CA GLY A 127 8.21 -3.19 18.52
C GLY A 127 8.36 -3.71 17.09
N LEU A 128 8.32 -2.83 16.09
CA LEU A 128 8.52 -3.21 14.69
C LEU A 128 9.99 -3.53 14.38
N ILE A 129 10.20 -4.41 13.41
CA ILE A 129 11.53 -4.80 12.94
C ILE A 129 12.22 -3.59 12.31
N GLU A 130 13.43 -3.25 12.73
CA GLU A 130 14.13 -2.05 12.28
C GLU A 130 14.83 -2.24 10.94
N HIS A 131 15.38 -3.42 10.67
CA HIS A 131 16.17 -3.69 9.48
C HIS A 131 15.56 -4.78 8.60
N PRO A 132 15.58 -4.65 7.26
CA PRO A 132 15.05 -5.66 6.36
C PRO A 132 15.72 -7.03 6.50
N ALA A 133 17.01 -7.05 6.86
CA ALA A 133 17.78 -8.28 7.04
C ALA A 133 17.30 -9.12 8.24
N ASP A 134 16.60 -8.50 9.19
CA ASP A 134 16.03 -9.16 10.36
C ASP A 134 14.62 -9.72 10.08
N ILE A 135 14.03 -9.43 8.91
CA ILE A 135 12.74 -9.97 8.50
C ILE A 135 12.93 -11.43 8.07
N PRO A 136 12.14 -12.36 8.62
CA PRO A 136 12.18 -13.75 8.18
C PRO A 136 11.92 -13.93 6.68
N GLU A 137 12.74 -14.75 6.02
CA GLU A 137 12.68 -14.98 4.57
C GLU A 137 11.33 -15.54 4.08
N ASN A 138 10.56 -16.20 4.96
CA ASN A 138 9.22 -16.69 4.63
C ASN A 138 8.19 -15.57 4.41
N TYR A 139 8.50 -14.34 4.78
CA TYR A 139 7.67 -13.16 4.51
C TYR A 139 8.07 -12.44 3.22
N ARG A 140 9.07 -12.95 2.51
CA ARG A 140 9.50 -12.38 1.24
C ARG A 140 8.38 -12.48 0.21
N TYR A 141 8.06 -11.34 -0.39
CA TYR A 141 7.11 -11.25 -1.48
C TYR A 141 7.83 -11.40 -2.81
N ILE A 142 7.28 -12.25 -3.68
CA ILE A 142 7.72 -12.39 -5.06
C ILE A 142 6.54 -11.99 -5.94
N PRO A 143 6.59 -10.82 -6.59
CA PRO A 143 5.48 -10.38 -7.42
C PRO A 143 5.24 -11.40 -8.56
N PRO A 144 3.99 -11.76 -8.84
CA PRO A 144 3.64 -12.59 -9.97
C PRO A 144 4.02 -11.89 -11.29
N PRO A 145 4.26 -12.66 -12.37
CA PRO A 145 4.43 -12.06 -13.69
C PRO A 145 3.15 -11.31 -14.07
N PRO A 146 3.26 -10.12 -14.70
CA PRO A 146 2.10 -9.31 -15.04
C PRO A 146 1.15 -10.06 -15.98
N ASP A 147 -0.12 -10.16 -15.59
CA ASP A 147 -1.16 -10.76 -16.43
C ASP A 147 -1.56 -9.76 -17.54
N PRO A 148 -1.68 -10.21 -18.81
CA PRO A 148 -2.15 -9.35 -19.91
C PRO A 148 -3.52 -8.70 -19.68
N SER A 149 -4.36 -9.26 -18.81
CA SER A 149 -5.65 -8.68 -18.39
C SER A 149 -5.51 -7.49 -17.44
N TRP A 150 -4.37 -7.34 -16.77
CA TRP A 150 -4.12 -6.20 -15.89
C TRP A 150 -3.82 -4.93 -16.67
N VAL A 151 -3.20 -5.05 -17.84
CA VAL A 151 -2.86 -3.91 -18.69
C VAL A 151 -4.14 -3.30 -19.25
N MET A 152 -4.51 -2.12 -18.73
CA MET A 152 -5.56 -1.29 -19.27
C MET A 152 -5.13 -0.83 -20.65
N ARG A 153 -5.66 -1.47 -21.70
CA ARG A 153 -5.53 -0.97 -23.08
C ARG A 153 -6.23 0.38 -23.14
N ASP A 154 -5.47 1.44 -23.34
CA ASP A 154 -5.87 2.83 -23.52
C ASP A 154 -7.39 3.01 -23.67
N GLN A 155 -8.07 3.37 -22.58
CA GLN A 155 -9.34 4.06 -22.75
C GLN A 155 -9.01 5.42 -23.36
N PRO A 156 -9.61 5.80 -24.50
CA PRO A 156 -9.35 7.10 -25.10
C PRO A 156 -9.66 8.16 -24.06
N VAL A 157 -8.66 9.00 -23.75
CA VAL A 157 -8.82 10.18 -22.90
C VAL A 157 -9.92 11.03 -23.52
N VAL A 158 -11.13 10.96 -22.96
CA VAL A 158 -12.21 11.88 -23.29
C VAL A 158 -11.86 13.21 -22.65
N ASN A 159 -11.01 13.98 -23.33
CA ASN A 159 -10.82 15.40 -23.06
C ASN A 159 -12.06 16.15 -23.55
N GLU A 160 -13.20 15.99 -22.86
CA GLU A 160 -14.27 16.95 -23.03
C GLU A 160 -13.80 18.29 -22.46
N PRO A 161 -13.73 19.38 -23.26
CA PRO A 161 -13.37 20.68 -22.74
C PRO A 161 -14.40 21.07 -21.69
N ARG A 162 -13.95 21.25 -20.45
CA ARG A 162 -14.75 21.81 -19.34
C ARG A 162 -15.38 23.11 -19.84
N ARG A 163 -16.67 23.09 -20.17
CA ARG A 163 -17.45 24.28 -20.51
C ARG A 163 -17.67 25.12 -19.24
N TYR A 164 -16.62 25.75 -18.74
CA TYR A 164 -16.72 26.93 -17.90
C TYR A 164 -16.37 28.14 -18.75
N ALA A 165 -17.24 28.44 -19.71
CA ALA A 165 -17.37 29.80 -20.20
C ALA A 165 -18.44 30.46 -19.32
N ASN A 166 -18.02 31.39 -18.46
CA ASN A 166 -18.92 32.32 -17.79
C ASN A 166 -19.76 33.06 -18.84
N PRO A 167 -21.07 33.25 -18.62
CA PRO A 167 -21.84 34.19 -19.41
C PRO A 167 -21.43 35.61 -19.03
N ILE A 168 -21.12 36.44 -20.03
CA ILE A 168 -21.11 37.91 -19.93
C ILE A 168 -22.29 38.40 -20.77
#